data_AF-A0A4V1FXC0-F1
#
_entry.id   AF-A0A4V1FXC0-F1
#
_cell.length_a   1.000
_cell.length_b   1.000
_cell.length_c   1.000
_cell.angle_alpha   90.00
_cell.angle_beta   90.00
_cell.angle_gamma   90.00
#
_symmetry.space_group_name_H-M   'P 1'
#
loop_
_entity.id
_entity.type
_entity.pdbx_description
1 polymer ?
#
loop_
_entity_poly.entity_id
_entity_poly.type
_entity_poly.pdbx_seq_one_letter_code
_entity_poly.pdbx_strand_id
1 'polypeptide(L)'
;MTERSPHAEGGGFLSSYPPQAALADAWDEHRRYVGFAAGLFALGVVVGVLLLAAGYNLLEIIADLLGESLFPEDVDEFGGLELARFLLVNNSQAFFLSIGGALSLGLLTAWAMVFNGIIVGNVGAAVATNVGLDYILVGLLPHGIFELPALFIAAGVGFRLLYRFGQRIRGSRDAVFTKPYLYRTALLVLAGWLLLVVAAFVEAFVTPALLEALFAERLEGLSTP
;
A
#
# COMPACT_ATOMS: atom_id res chain seq x y z
N MET A 1 -3.05 25.94 -60.03
CA MET A 1 -3.72 24.70 -59.56
C MET A 1 -2.71 23.58 -59.75
N THR A 2 -2.09 22.99 -58.74
CA THR A 2 -2.60 22.58 -57.43
C THR A 2 -1.46 22.59 -56.40
N GLU A 3 -1.62 23.37 -55.33
CA GLU A 3 -0.79 23.27 -54.12
C GLU A 3 -1.05 21.91 -53.46
N ARG A 4 0.01 21.17 -53.12
CA ARG A 4 -0.08 20.07 -52.16
C ARG A 4 0.24 20.64 -50.77
N SER A 5 -0.80 20.79 -49.96
CA SER A 5 -0.72 20.96 -48.51
C SER A 5 -0.13 19.69 -47.87
N PRO A 6 0.90 19.79 -47.00
CA PRO A 6 1.23 18.72 -46.07
C PRO A 6 0.32 18.85 -44.84
N HIS A 7 -0.79 18.12 -44.83
CA HIS A 7 -1.61 17.95 -43.64
C HIS A 7 -0.92 17.00 -42.64
N ALA A 8 -0.38 17.61 -41.58
CA ALA A 8 -0.44 17.17 -40.19
C ALA A 8 -0.11 15.70 -39.85
N GLU A 9 1.17 15.34 -39.80
CA GLU A 9 1.66 14.31 -38.85
C GLU A 9 2.09 15.00 -37.54
N GLY A 10 1.10 15.50 -36.81
CA GLY A 10 1.26 16.18 -35.52
C GLY A 10 0.71 15.39 -34.34
N GLY A 11 0.65 14.05 -34.45
CA GLY A 11 0.23 13.20 -33.35
C GLY A 11 1.34 13.13 -32.30
N GLY A 12 1.31 14.01 -31.30
CA GLY A 12 2.25 13.95 -30.17
C GLY A 12 2.21 12.57 -29.50
N PHE A 13 3.32 12.13 -28.89
CA PHE A 13 3.48 10.80 -28.27
C PHE A 13 2.26 10.34 -27.43
N LEU A 14 1.60 11.27 -26.73
CA LEU A 14 0.40 11.02 -25.92
C LEU A 14 -0.86 10.69 -26.74
N SER A 15 -0.99 11.23 -27.97
CA SER A 15 -2.10 10.91 -28.88
C SER A 15 -1.99 9.50 -29.47
N SER A 16 -0.77 8.97 -29.59
CA SER A 16 -0.50 7.62 -30.10
C SER A 16 -0.44 6.56 -29.01
N TYR A 17 -0.48 6.94 -27.73
CA TYR A 17 -0.37 6.00 -26.60
C TYR A 17 -1.34 6.36 -25.46
N PRO A 18 -2.60 5.89 -25.56
CA PRO A 18 -3.66 6.32 -24.66
C PRO A 18 -3.47 5.78 -23.23
N PRO A 19 -3.98 6.47 -22.19
CA PRO A 19 -3.74 6.12 -20.78
C PRO A 19 -4.13 4.68 -20.40
N GLN A 20 -5.22 4.15 -20.97
CA GLN A 20 -5.67 2.78 -20.69
C GLN A 20 -4.68 1.72 -21.20
N ALA A 21 -4.12 1.91 -22.40
CA ALA A 21 -3.10 1.01 -22.93
C ALA A 21 -1.80 1.15 -22.14
N ALA A 22 -1.44 2.38 -21.76
CA ALA A 22 -0.27 2.64 -20.94
C ALA A 22 -0.38 2.01 -19.54
N LEU A 23 -1.55 2.03 -18.90
CA LEU A 23 -1.79 1.37 -17.61
C LEU A 23 -1.72 -0.17 -17.72
N ALA A 24 -2.29 -0.75 -18.77
CA ALA A 24 -2.19 -2.19 -19.02
C ALA A 24 -0.73 -2.63 -19.19
N ASP A 25 0.02 -1.92 -20.03
CA ASP A 25 1.45 -2.17 -20.22
C ASP A 25 2.25 -1.93 -18.93
N ALA A 26 1.89 -0.90 -18.15
CA ALA A 26 2.50 -0.66 -16.85
C ALA A 26 2.26 -1.85 -15.91
N TRP A 27 1.03 -2.35 -15.83
CA TRP A 27 0.71 -3.51 -15.02
C TRP A 27 1.52 -4.74 -15.45
N ASP A 28 1.58 -5.04 -16.74
CA ASP A 28 2.33 -6.19 -17.24
C ASP A 28 3.83 -6.10 -16.95
N GLU A 29 4.40 -4.91 -17.00
CA GLU A 29 5.80 -4.68 -16.65
C GLU A 29 6.11 -4.89 -15.15
N HIS A 30 5.12 -4.71 -14.28
CA HIS A 30 5.30 -4.66 -12.82
C HIS A 30 4.69 -5.86 -12.07
N ARG A 31 3.69 -6.56 -12.63
CA ARG A 31 2.88 -7.59 -11.93
C ARG A 31 3.68 -8.69 -11.23
N ARG A 32 4.84 -9.09 -11.79
CA ARG A 32 5.71 -10.10 -11.16
C ARG A 32 6.34 -9.58 -9.87
N TYR A 33 6.70 -8.31 -9.84
CA TYR A 33 7.29 -7.64 -8.69
C TYR A 33 6.24 -7.30 -7.64
N VAL A 34 5.03 -6.94 -8.08
CA VAL A 34 3.85 -6.80 -7.21
C VAL A 34 3.54 -8.13 -6.53
N GLY A 35 3.53 -9.25 -7.28
CA GLY A 35 3.35 -10.59 -6.71
C GLY A 35 4.46 -10.99 -5.74
N PHE A 36 5.72 -10.62 -6.03
CA PHE A 36 6.83 -10.81 -5.08
C PHE A 36 6.63 -10.01 -3.79
N ALA A 37 6.22 -8.74 -3.88
CA ALA A 37 5.91 -7.91 -2.72
C ALA A 37 4.76 -8.50 -1.87
N ALA A 38 3.70 -8.96 -2.51
CA ALA A 38 2.59 -9.65 -1.84
C ALA A 38 3.07 -10.93 -1.12
N GLY A 39 4.00 -11.68 -1.73
CA GLY A 39 4.63 -12.85 -1.09
C GLY A 39 5.45 -12.49 0.15
N LEU A 40 6.22 -11.40 0.11
CA LEU A 40 6.96 -10.90 1.27
C LEU A 40 6.03 -10.44 2.40
N PHE A 41 4.94 -9.76 2.05
CA PHE A 41 3.92 -9.37 3.01
C PHE A 41 3.26 -10.60 3.64
N ALA A 42 2.87 -11.60 2.84
CA ALA A 42 2.28 -12.84 3.35
C ALA A 42 3.24 -13.61 4.26
N LEU A 43 4.54 -13.65 3.93
CA LEU A 43 5.58 -14.17 4.83
C LEU A 43 5.58 -13.39 6.16
N GLY A 44 5.53 -12.06 6.09
CA GLY A 44 5.41 -11.20 7.27
C GLY A 44 4.19 -11.55 8.12
N VAL A 45 3.02 -11.73 7.52
CA VAL A 45 1.78 -12.13 8.22
C VAL A 45 1.98 -13.43 8.99
N VAL A 46 2.55 -14.45 8.33
CA VAL A 46 2.84 -15.74 8.98
C VAL A 46 3.80 -15.54 10.15
N VAL A 47 4.87 -14.77 9.98
CA VAL A 47 5.81 -14.45 11.07
C VAL A 47 5.11 -13.71 12.22
N GLY A 48 4.26 -12.73 11.92
CA GLY A 48 3.49 -11.98 12.92
C GLY A 48 2.58 -12.89 13.76
N VAL A 49 1.87 -13.81 13.12
CA VAL A 49 1.04 -14.82 13.81
C VAL A 49 1.89 -15.74 14.68
N LEU A 50 3.04 -16.20 14.16
CA LEU A 50 3.97 -17.05 14.92
C LEU A 50 4.58 -16.33 16.12
N LEU A 51 4.87 -15.03 15.99
CA LEU A 51 5.35 -14.21 17.11
C LEU A 51 4.31 -14.13 18.22
N LEU A 52 3.03 -13.91 17.88
CA LEU A 52 1.96 -13.91 18.87
C LEU A 52 1.84 -15.29 19.55
N ALA A 53 1.89 -16.37 18.77
CA ALA A 53 1.86 -17.74 19.29
C ALA A 53 3.06 -18.06 20.22
N ALA A 54 4.19 -17.39 20.01
CA ALA A 54 5.37 -17.48 20.88
C ALA A 54 5.29 -16.55 22.12
N GLY A 55 4.18 -15.83 22.30
CA GLY A 55 3.94 -14.93 23.43
C GLY A 55 4.36 -13.47 23.21
N TYR A 56 4.78 -13.10 22.00
CA TYR A 56 5.11 -11.71 21.66
C TYR A 56 3.88 -11.00 21.09
N ASN A 57 3.10 -10.35 21.96
CA ASN A 57 2.03 -9.46 21.54
C ASN A 57 2.63 -8.09 21.16
N LEU A 58 2.73 -7.83 19.86
CA LEU A 58 3.33 -6.58 19.38
C LEU A 58 2.48 -5.37 19.74
N LEU A 59 1.15 -5.51 19.86
CA LEU A 59 0.28 -4.41 20.28
C LEU A 59 0.65 -3.94 21.69
N GLU A 60 0.78 -4.89 22.63
CA GLU A 60 1.20 -4.61 24.01
C GLU A 60 2.62 -4.05 24.07
N ILE A 61 3.57 -4.66 23.35
CA ILE A 61 4.97 -4.20 23.33
C ILE A 61 5.07 -2.78 22.79
N ILE A 62 4.34 -2.47 21.71
CA ILE A 62 4.31 -1.15 21.08
C ILE A 62 3.69 -0.13 22.04
N ALA A 63 2.59 -0.48 22.72
CA ALA A 63 1.97 0.37 23.75
C ALA A 63 2.91 0.61 24.94
N ASP A 64 3.62 -0.41 25.43
CA ASP A 64 4.55 -0.28 26.55
C ASP A 64 5.79 0.57 26.19
N LEU A 65 6.28 0.46 24.95
CA LEU A 65 7.47 1.18 24.49
C LEU A 65 7.21 2.64 24.18
N LEU A 66 6.05 2.95 23.63
CA LEU A 66 5.73 4.28 23.09
C LEU A 66 4.67 5.02 23.91
N GLY A 67 4.03 4.36 24.89
CA GLY A 67 2.90 4.94 25.62
C GLY A 67 1.79 5.42 24.66
N GLU A 68 1.14 6.53 25.00
CA GLU A 68 0.15 7.20 24.13
C GLU A 68 0.78 7.87 22.89
N SER A 69 2.12 7.91 22.74
CA SER A 69 2.80 8.73 21.72
C SER A 69 2.74 8.20 20.28
N LEU A 70 2.07 7.08 20.02
CA LEU A 70 1.92 6.50 18.68
C LEU A 70 0.89 7.24 17.81
N PHE A 71 -0.11 7.78 18.46
CA PHE A 71 -1.16 8.57 17.86
C PHE A 71 -1.04 9.98 18.43
N PRO A 72 -1.29 11.05 17.64
CA PRO A 72 -1.52 12.37 18.21
C PRO A 72 -2.48 12.28 19.40
N GLU A 73 -2.22 13.01 20.50
CA GLU A 73 -3.05 12.99 21.72
C GLU A 73 -4.54 13.27 21.43
N ASP A 74 -4.83 13.92 20.30
CA ASP A 74 -6.17 14.34 19.88
C ASP A 74 -6.79 13.43 18.79
N VAL A 75 -6.25 12.23 18.49
CA VAL A 75 -6.82 11.37 17.42
C VAL A 75 -8.28 11.00 17.68
N ASP A 76 -8.66 10.82 18.95
CA ASP A 76 -10.04 10.54 19.32
C ASP A 76 -10.96 11.76 19.14
N GLU A 77 -10.40 12.96 19.04
CA GLU A 77 -11.11 14.21 18.74
C GLU A 77 -11.15 14.52 17.23
N PHE A 78 -10.45 13.75 16.40
CA PHE A 78 -10.39 14.00 14.97
C PHE A 78 -11.78 13.86 14.33
N GLY A 79 -12.18 14.91 13.61
CA GLY A 79 -13.25 14.76 12.62
C GLY A 79 -12.83 13.77 11.53
N GLY A 80 -13.78 13.08 10.90
CA GLY A 80 -13.48 12.04 9.90
C GLY A 80 -12.57 12.51 8.75
N LEU A 81 -12.61 13.79 8.36
CA LEU A 81 -11.70 14.32 7.33
C LEU A 81 -10.25 14.45 7.81
N GLU A 82 -10.06 14.80 9.08
CA GLU A 82 -8.73 14.91 9.70
C GLU A 82 -8.10 13.54 9.87
N LEU A 83 -8.88 12.55 10.34
CA LEU A 83 -8.47 11.16 10.39
C LEU A 83 -8.11 10.62 9.00
N ALA A 84 -8.96 10.84 7.99
CA ALA A 84 -8.66 10.43 6.61
C ALA A 84 -7.35 11.05 6.10
N ARG A 85 -7.11 12.33 6.40
CA ARG A 85 -5.86 13.01 6.02
C ARG A 85 -4.66 12.40 6.74
N PHE A 86 -4.77 12.15 8.04
CA PHE A 86 -3.71 11.53 8.84
C PHE A 86 -3.33 10.15 8.27
N LEU A 87 -4.33 9.29 8.06
CA LEU A 87 -4.14 7.95 7.48
C LEU A 87 -3.54 8.02 6.08
N LEU A 88 -4.04 8.91 5.22
CA LEU A 88 -3.51 9.09 3.86
C LEU A 88 -2.04 9.52 3.88
N VAL A 89 -1.66 10.45 4.76
CA VAL A 89 -0.27 10.92 4.85
C VAL A 89 0.65 9.80 5.32
N ASN A 90 0.27 9.07 6.36
CA ASN A 90 1.04 7.95 6.90
C ASN A 90 1.24 6.86 5.84
N ASN A 91 0.16 6.44 5.19
CA ASN A 91 0.21 5.43 4.14
C ASN A 91 0.95 5.92 2.88
N SER A 92 0.85 7.20 2.54
CA SER A 92 1.61 7.79 1.43
C SER A 92 3.11 7.76 1.71
N GLN A 93 3.55 7.99 2.95
CA GLN A 93 4.97 7.87 3.32
C GLN A 93 5.46 6.44 3.11
N ALA A 94 4.75 5.44 3.64
CA ALA A 94 5.10 4.03 3.44
C ALA A 94 5.14 3.65 1.94
N PHE A 95 4.18 4.14 1.17
CA PHE A 95 4.08 3.94 -0.28
C PHE A 95 5.28 4.52 -1.03
N PHE A 96 5.62 5.80 -0.80
CA PHE A 96 6.76 6.43 -1.50
C PHE A 96 8.11 5.91 -1.02
N LEU A 97 8.26 5.55 0.27
CA LEU A 97 9.45 4.89 0.79
C LEU A 97 9.64 3.52 0.13
N SER A 98 8.56 2.76 -0.09
CA SER A 98 8.61 1.47 -0.78
C SER A 98 9.07 1.60 -2.24
N ILE A 99 8.66 2.68 -2.93
CA ILE A 99 9.17 3.01 -4.28
C ILE A 99 10.66 3.39 -4.22
N GLY A 100 11.02 4.27 -3.30
CA GLY A 100 12.39 4.77 -3.11
C GLY A 100 13.38 3.70 -2.62
N GLY A 101 12.89 2.62 -2.03
CA GLY A 101 13.71 1.52 -1.51
C GLY A 101 14.56 0.81 -2.56
N ALA A 102 14.32 1.02 -3.86
CA ALA A 102 15.24 0.64 -4.93
C ALA A 102 16.68 1.15 -4.69
N LEU A 103 16.83 2.35 -4.10
CA LEU A 103 18.14 2.95 -3.77
C LEU A 103 18.91 2.15 -2.71
N SER A 104 18.21 1.39 -1.88
CA SER A 104 18.78 0.50 -0.85
C SER A 104 18.99 -0.94 -1.34
N LEU A 105 19.13 -1.15 -2.65
CA LEU A 105 19.12 -2.48 -3.28
C LEU A 105 17.82 -3.27 -3.00
N GLY A 106 16.71 -2.57 -2.79
CA GLY A 106 15.41 -3.18 -2.48
C GLY A 106 15.26 -3.65 -1.03
N LEU A 107 16.27 -3.46 -0.17
CA LEU A 107 16.22 -3.88 1.23
C LEU A 107 15.14 -3.12 2.01
N LEU A 108 15.05 -1.81 1.84
CA LEU A 108 14.02 -0.97 2.48
C LEU A 108 12.61 -1.37 2.02
N THR A 109 12.43 -1.64 0.72
CA THR A 109 11.16 -2.11 0.17
C THR A 109 10.77 -3.48 0.74
N ALA A 110 11.72 -4.42 0.81
CA ALA A 110 11.49 -5.74 1.36
C ALA A 110 11.18 -5.68 2.86
N TRP A 111 11.94 -4.89 3.62
CA TRP A 111 11.71 -4.63 5.03
C TRP A 111 10.31 -4.04 5.25
N ALA A 112 9.91 -3.04 4.47
CA ALA A 112 8.59 -2.42 4.60
C ALA A 112 7.46 -3.45 4.36
N MET A 113 7.57 -4.31 3.34
CA MET A 113 6.55 -5.34 3.08
C MET A 113 6.48 -6.39 4.18
N VAL A 114 7.63 -6.91 4.62
CA VAL A 114 7.68 -7.92 5.68
C VAL A 114 7.18 -7.32 6.99
N PHE A 115 7.62 -6.11 7.35
CA PHE A 115 7.24 -5.47 8.61
C PHE A 115 5.75 -5.13 8.65
N ASN A 116 5.18 -4.55 7.57
CA ASN A 116 3.73 -4.35 7.49
C ASN A 116 2.97 -5.67 7.63
N GLY A 117 3.45 -6.74 6.99
CA GLY A 117 2.87 -8.08 7.15
C GLY A 117 2.92 -8.57 8.60
N ILE A 118 4.06 -8.40 9.28
CA ILE A 118 4.22 -8.79 10.69
C ILE A 118 3.22 -8.06 11.58
N ILE A 119 3.08 -6.74 11.43
CA ILE A 119 2.14 -5.95 12.22
C ILE A 119 0.71 -6.42 11.98
N VAL A 120 0.28 -6.52 10.71
CA VAL A 120 -1.07 -6.98 10.36
C VAL A 120 -1.34 -8.40 10.88
N GLY A 121 -0.39 -9.32 10.72
CA GLY A 121 -0.53 -10.70 11.18
C GLY A 121 -0.60 -10.83 12.70
N ASN A 122 0.27 -10.12 13.42
CA ASN A 122 0.31 -10.18 14.88
C ASN A 122 -0.91 -9.51 15.52
N VAL A 123 -1.19 -8.25 15.15
CA VAL A 123 -2.34 -7.49 15.67
C VAL A 123 -3.65 -8.16 15.26
N GLY A 124 -3.77 -8.59 14.01
CA GLY A 124 -4.96 -9.28 13.52
C GLY A 124 -5.24 -10.58 14.28
N ALA A 125 -4.21 -11.39 14.56
CA ALA A 125 -4.39 -12.61 15.35
C ALA A 125 -4.71 -12.33 16.83
N ALA A 126 -4.13 -11.27 17.41
CA ALA A 126 -4.41 -10.88 18.79
C ALA A 126 -5.87 -10.44 18.95
N VAL A 127 -6.36 -9.57 18.07
CA VAL A 127 -7.75 -9.11 18.13
C VAL A 127 -8.72 -10.25 17.77
N ALA A 128 -8.38 -11.12 16.82
CA ALA A 128 -9.22 -12.27 16.49
C ALA A 128 -9.40 -13.23 17.67
N THR A 129 -8.38 -13.37 18.53
CA THR A 129 -8.43 -14.20 19.75
C THR A 129 -9.31 -13.56 20.83
N ASN A 130 -9.32 -12.23 20.94
CA ASN A 130 -10.03 -11.50 22.00
C ASN A 130 -11.48 -11.13 21.65
N VAL A 131 -11.74 -10.71 20.40
CA VAL A 131 -13.02 -10.12 19.97
C VAL A 131 -13.74 -10.97 18.93
N GLY A 132 -12.98 -11.75 18.16
CA GLY A 132 -13.48 -12.64 17.12
C GLY A 132 -12.94 -12.31 15.72
N LEU A 133 -12.93 -13.34 14.86
CA LEU A 133 -12.43 -13.23 13.49
C LEU A 133 -13.32 -12.33 12.62
N ASP A 134 -14.63 -12.35 12.87
CA ASP A 134 -15.62 -11.50 12.19
C ASP A 134 -15.35 -10.01 12.41
N TYR A 135 -15.01 -9.62 13.65
CA TYR A 135 -14.63 -8.26 13.99
C TYR A 135 -13.42 -7.78 13.18
N ILE A 136 -12.37 -8.60 13.10
CA ILE A 136 -11.18 -8.24 12.31
C ILE A 136 -11.45 -8.18 10.82
N LEU A 137 -12.28 -9.07 10.28
CA LEU A 137 -12.64 -8.99 8.86
C LEU A 137 -13.38 -7.69 8.54
N VAL A 138 -14.31 -7.26 9.40
CA VAL A 138 -15.01 -5.97 9.21
C VAL A 138 -14.08 -4.79 9.45
N GLY A 139 -13.18 -4.90 10.43
CA GLY A 139 -12.19 -3.86 10.73
C GLY A 139 -11.18 -3.68 9.61
N LEU A 140 -10.76 -4.74 8.91
CA LEU A 140 -9.65 -4.68 7.95
C LEU A 140 -10.09 -4.68 6.48
N LEU A 141 -11.09 -5.49 6.10
CA LEU A 141 -11.43 -5.69 4.69
C LEU A 141 -11.88 -4.42 3.96
N PRO A 142 -12.75 -3.55 4.52
CA PRO A 142 -13.31 -2.43 3.77
C PRO A 142 -12.23 -1.52 3.18
N HIS A 143 -11.23 -1.12 3.97
CA HIS A 143 -10.12 -0.28 3.51
C HIS A 143 -8.95 -1.11 2.96
N GLY A 144 -8.68 -2.29 3.52
CA GLY A 144 -7.55 -3.15 3.17
C GLY A 144 -7.57 -3.66 1.73
N ILE A 145 -8.75 -3.80 1.11
CA ILE A 145 -8.86 -4.14 -0.32
C ILE A 145 -8.33 -3.05 -1.25
N PHE A 146 -8.18 -1.81 -0.76
CA PHE A 146 -7.61 -0.70 -1.52
C PHE A 146 -6.15 -0.44 -1.11
N GLU A 147 -5.87 -0.49 0.20
CA GLU A 147 -4.54 -0.23 0.74
C GLU A 147 -3.50 -1.26 0.31
N LEU A 148 -3.80 -2.57 0.46
CA LEU A 148 -2.83 -3.61 0.16
C LEU A 148 -2.41 -3.63 -1.32
N PRO A 149 -3.34 -3.54 -2.31
CA PRO A 149 -2.95 -3.39 -3.70
C PRO A 149 -2.08 -2.15 -3.95
N ALA A 150 -2.36 -1.02 -3.31
CA ALA A 150 -1.55 0.18 -3.45
C ALA A 150 -0.11 -0.04 -2.93
N LEU A 151 0.04 -0.59 -1.73
CA LEU A 151 1.34 -0.90 -1.15
C LEU A 151 2.13 -1.90 -2.02
N PHE A 152 1.48 -2.94 -2.54
CA PHE A 152 2.12 -3.92 -3.41
C PHE A 152 2.51 -3.33 -4.77
N ILE A 153 1.71 -2.41 -5.32
CA ILE A 153 2.06 -1.64 -6.52
C ILE A 153 3.32 -0.81 -6.26
N ALA A 154 3.37 -0.05 -5.17
CA ALA A 154 4.54 0.77 -4.80
C ALA A 154 5.81 -0.08 -4.63
N ALA A 155 5.72 -1.18 -3.88
CA ALA A 155 6.84 -2.09 -3.70
C ALA A 155 7.26 -2.76 -5.02
N GLY A 156 6.28 -3.15 -5.85
CA GLY A 156 6.54 -3.71 -7.18
C GLY A 156 7.28 -2.74 -8.10
N VAL A 157 6.95 -1.44 -8.05
CA VAL A 157 7.69 -0.37 -8.72
C VAL A 157 9.13 -0.28 -8.19
N GLY A 158 9.32 -0.30 -6.87
CA GLY A 158 10.65 -0.30 -6.24
C GLY A 158 11.54 -1.47 -6.70
N PHE A 159 11.03 -2.71 -6.65
CA PHE A 159 11.79 -3.88 -7.11
C PHE A 159 12.02 -3.88 -8.63
N ARG A 160 11.06 -3.39 -9.43
CA ARG A 160 11.25 -3.25 -10.88
C ARG A 160 12.36 -2.26 -11.20
N LEU A 161 12.42 -1.13 -10.50
CA LEU A 161 13.48 -0.14 -10.66
C LEU A 161 14.84 -0.77 -10.36
N LEU A 162 14.97 -1.47 -9.23
CA LEU A 162 16.19 -2.21 -8.88
C LEU A 162 16.60 -3.20 -9.99
N TYR A 163 15.65 -3.99 -10.50
CA TYR A 163 15.93 -4.95 -11.56
C TYR A 163 16.42 -4.28 -12.86
N ARG A 164 15.88 -3.11 -13.21
CA ARG A 164 16.32 -2.33 -14.37
C ARG A 164 17.72 -1.73 -14.15
N PHE A 165 18.04 -1.27 -12.95
CA PHE A 165 19.39 -0.85 -12.58
C PHE A 165 20.38 -2.02 -12.73
N GLY A 166 20.06 -3.20 -12.22
CA GLY A 166 20.90 -4.39 -12.36
C GLY A 166 21.17 -4.77 -13.83
N GLN A 167 20.16 -4.70 -14.70
CA GLN A 167 20.34 -4.92 -16.13
C GLN A 167 21.28 -3.91 -16.80
N ARG A 168 21.20 -2.63 -16.38
CA ARG A 168 22.07 -1.57 -16.90
C ARG A 168 23.52 -1.78 -16.51
N ILE A 169 23.77 -2.22 -15.27
CA ILE A 169 25.12 -2.54 -14.79
C ILE A 169 25.69 -3.74 -15.57
N ARG A 170 24.88 -4.76 -15.87
CA ARG A 170 25.27 -5.93 -16.66
C ARG A 170 25.42 -5.66 -18.17
N GLY A 171 25.15 -4.44 -18.64
CA GLY A 171 25.21 -4.08 -20.07
C GLY A 171 24.07 -4.63 -20.92
N SER A 172 23.10 -5.35 -20.34
CA SER A 172 21.93 -5.91 -21.03
C SER A 172 20.84 -4.88 -21.35
N ARG A 173 21.04 -3.62 -20.97
CA ARG A 173 20.10 -2.51 -21.19
C ARG A 173 20.84 -1.18 -21.29
N ASP A 174 20.50 -0.35 -22.26
CA ASP A 174 21.19 0.94 -22.48
C ASP A 174 20.77 2.03 -21.49
N ALA A 175 19.47 2.07 -21.15
CA ALA A 175 18.90 3.09 -20.28
C ALA A 175 17.99 2.49 -19.20
N VAL A 176 18.17 2.94 -17.96
CA VAL A 176 17.28 2.60 -16.83
C VAL A 176 15.90 3.22 -17.07
N PHE A 177 15.87 4.51 -17.43
CA PHE A 177 14.67 5.29 -17.67
C PHE A 177 14.52 5.65 -19.15
N THR A 178 13.32 5.40 -19.68
CA THR A 178 12.91 5.89 -21.01
C THR A 178 11.62 6.69 -20.83
N LYS A 179 11.35 7.68 -21.69
CA LYS A 179 10.10 8.46 -21.62
C LYS A 179 8.84 7.58 -21.57
N PRO A 180 8.69 6.52 -22.41
CA PRO A 180 7.54 5.63 -22.34
C PRO A 180 7.44 4.86 -21.02
N TYR A 181 8.58 4.42 -20.47
CA TYR A 181 8.59 3.72 -19.18
C TYR A 181 8.20 4.64 -18.03
N LEU A 182 8.75 5.85 -17.98
CA LEU A 182 8.42 6.84 -16.96
C LEU A 182 6.94 7.20 -16.99
N TYR A 183 6.37 7.42 -18.18
CA TYR A 183 4.94 7.71 -18.33
C TYR A 183 4.06 6.59 -17.77
N ARG A 184 4.31 5.35 -18.19
CA ARG A 184 3.58 4.17 -17.71
C ARG A 184 3.70 3.95 -16.20
N THR A 185 4.92 4.05 -15.69
CA THR A 185 5.20 3.86 -14.26
C THR A 185 4.53 4.97 -13.44
N ALA A 186 4.58 6.21 -13.90
CA ALA A 186 3.91 7.33 -13.24
C ALA A 186 2.38 7.15 -13.20
N LEU A 187 1.76 6.66 -14.28
CA LEU A 187 0.33 6.34 -14.29
C LEU A 187 -0.01 5.22 -13.28
N LEU A 188 0.81 4.17 -13.21
CA LEU A 188 0.60 3.08 -12.26
C LEU A 188 0.78 3.55 -10.80
N VAL A 189 1.79 4.38 -10.54
CA VAL A 189 2.02 5.01 -9.23
C VAL A 189 0.85 5.91 -8.85
N LEU A 190 0.34 6.72 -9.78
CA LEU A 190 -0.84 7.55 -9.56
C LEU A 190 -2.08 6.70 -9.26
N ALA A 191 -2.31 5.63 -10.01
CA ALA A 191 -3.42 4.71 -9.76
C ALA A 191 -3.31 4.06 -8.37
N GLY A 192 -2.12 3.60 -7.97
CA GLY A 192 -1.87 3.07 -6.63
C GLY A 192 -2.10 4.10 -5.54
N TRP A 193 -1.62 5.34 -5.72
CA TRP A 193 -1.84 6.40 -4.74
C TRP A 193 -3.31 6.80 -4.61
N LEU A 194 -4.08 6.82 -5.70
CA LEU A 194 -5.53 7.05 -5.66
C LEU A 194 -6.28 5.94 -4.90
N LEU A 195 -5.80 4.69 -4.93
CA LEU A 195 -6.35 3.63 -4.08
C LEU A 195 -6.13 3.92 -2.60
N LEU A 196 -4.98 4.50 -2.19
CA LEU A 196 -4.77 4.93 -0.80
C LEU A 196 -5.72 6.05 -0.39
N VAL A 197 -6.03 6.96 -1.30
CA VAL A 197 -7.04 8.01 -1.03
C VAL A 197 -8.37 7.33 -0.72
N VAL A 198 -8.81 6.39 -1.54
CA VAL A 198 -10.05 5.64 -1.29
C VAL A 198 -9.96 4.86 0.04
N ALA A 199 -8.86 4.17 0.29
CA ALA A 199 -8.63 3.43 1.53
C ALA A 199 -8.80 4.31 2.76
N ALA A 200 -8.16 5.49 2.77
CA ALA A 200 -8.21 6.41 3.91
C ALA A 200 -9.62 6.96 4.18
N PHE A 201 -10.42 7.22 3.14
CA PHE A 201 -11.83 7.61 3.32
C PHE A 201 -12.67 6.43 3.83
N VAL A 202 -12.44 5.22 3.31
CA VAL A 202 -13.16 4.03 3.80
C VAL A 202 -12.79 3.71 5.25
N GLU A 203 -11.54 3.88 5.62
CA GLU A 203 -11.05 3.69 6.99
C GLU A 203 -11.58 4.76 7.94
N ALA A 204 -11.61 6.03 7.53
CA ALA A 204 -12.06 7.10 8.43
C ALA A 204 -13.59 7.19 8.60
N PHE A 205 -14.38 6.78 7.59
CA PHE A 205 -15.84 6.96 7.61
C PHE A 205 -16.64 5.66 7.63
N VAL A 206 -16.19 4.63 6.91
CA VAL A 206 -16.98 3.40 6.71
C VAL A 206 -16.62 2.35 7.75
N THR A 207 -15.34 2.18 8.04
CA THR A 207 -14.85 1.13 8.95
C THR A 207 -15.39 1.33 10.38
N PRO A 208 -15.30 2.52 11.02
CA PRO A 208 -15.87 2.76 12.34
C PRO A 208 -17.39 2.56 12.36
N ALA A 209 -18.10 3.09 11.35
CA ALA A 209 -19.56 2.96 11.26
C ALA A 209 -20.02 1.50 11.14
N LEU A 210 -19.28 0.66 10.40
CA LEU A 210 -19.57 -0.77 10.32
C LEU A 210 -19.28 -1.49 11.64
N LEU A 211 -18.18 -1.14 12.30
CA LEU A 211 -17.82 -1.75 13.59
C LEU A 211 -18.84 -1.41 14.67
N GLU A 212 -19.26 -0.15 14.75
CA GLU A 212 -20.30 0.31 15.67
C GLU A 212 -21.64 -0.40 15.40
N ALA A 213 -22.09 -0.42 14.14
CA ALA A 213 -23.37 -1.01 13.77
C ALA A 213 -23.46 -2.53 14.00
N LEU A 214 -22.33 -3.25 13.93
CA LEU A 214 -22.30 -4.71 14.00
C LEU A 214 -21.80 -5.27 15.33
N PHE A 215 -21.04 -4.50 16.10
CA PHE A 215 -20.32 -5.00 17.27
C PHE A 215 -20.42 -4.14 18.54
N ALA A 216 -21.16 -3.02 18.55
CA ALA A 216 -21.29 -2.16 19.74
C ALA A 216 -21.66 -2.95 21.02
N GLU A 217 -22.71 -3.78 20.96
CA GLU A 217 -23.16 -4.58 22.11
C GLU A 217 -22.09 -5.58 22.60
N ARG A 218 -21.27 -6.12 21.68
CA ARG A 218 -20.19 -7.07 22.03
C ARG A 218 -19.04 -6.36 22.74
N LEU A 219 -18.73 -5.13 22.35
CA LEU A 219 -17.67 -4.33 22.97
C LEU A 219 -18.08 -3.81 24.36
N GLU A 220 -19.36 -3.45 24.55
CA GLU A 220 -19.92 -3.09 25.86
C GLU A 220 -19.88 -4.28 26.85
N GLY A 221 -20.16 -5.50 26.38
CA GLY A 221 -20.07 -6.71 27.19
C GLY A 221 -18.66 -7.09 27.64
N LEU A 222 -17.62 -6.61 26.95
CA LEU A 222 -16.20 -6.84 27.30
C LEU A 222 -15.62 -5.78 28.24
N SER A 223 -16.31 -4.65 28.41
CA SER A 223 -15.90 -3.52 29.26
C SER A 223 -16.59 -3.52 30.63
N THR A 224 -17.46 -4.50 30.89
CA THR A 224 -18.05 -4.76 32.20
C THR A 224 -17.27 -5.88 32.91
N PRO A 225 -16.70 -5.62 34.11
CA PRO A 225 -15.86 -6.59 34.83
C PRO A 225 -16.64 -7.78 35.42
#